data_AF-H0FV36-F1
#
_entry.id   AF-H0FV36-F1
#
_cell.length_a   1.000
_cell.length_b   1.000
_cell.length_c   1.000
_cell.angle_alpha   90.00
_cell.angle_beta   90.00
_cell.angle_gamma   90.00
#
_symmetry.space_group_name_H-M   'P 1'
#
loop_
_entity.id
_entity.type
_entity.pdbx_description
1 polymer ?
#
loop_
_entity_poly.entity_id
_entity_poly.type
_entity_poly.pdbx_seq_one_letter_code
_entity_poly.pdbx_strand_id
1 'polypeptide(L)'
;MAELAAERPAALAKETLMMKEIDISYRTMFAELAQRTLDAQFVADFPLEGWFVTVTVKGRDYWYFDLPTPEGKDKRRYVGPASDEAITERVKAHKEIKDNIRERRRMVSTLRRAGLPGPDPFAGDVTKALADAGLFRLPAVLIGSVAFSTYAGMLGVRLPSSAMQTGDADFAQDFAISAEVQDSLPPILEVLQSLDPEFRAVPHQADKAKVVAFQNARGYRVEFLTGNRGSDEYTGKPSPMPALGGVSAENMRFLDYLIYEPVRTVLLFREGVNVLVPTPERYAVHKLMVASRRLTDTLGRVKADKDLLQAALLFEALVESRHGAELTDAWEEAWERGDAWKEGIVNGLSRLPKNGVKALEKGLGPEVVESLLKR
;
A
#
# COMPACT_ATOMS: atom_id res chain seq x y z
N MET A 1 -49.66 34.57 -11.81
CA MET A 1 -49.56 35.51 -10.66
C MET A 1 -50.41 34.93 -9.56
N ALA A 2 -49.96 34.42 -8.43
CA ALA A 2 -48.67 34.00 -7.85
C ALA A 2 -49.07 33.40 -6.47
N GLU A 3 -48.37 32.35 -6.00
CA GLU A 3 -48.33 31.88 -4.59
C GLU A 3 -49.66 31.38 -3.96
N LEU A 4 -49.75 30.32 -3.16
CA LEU A 4 -48.80 29.72 -2.21
C LEU A 4 -48.93 28.19 -2.21
N ALA A 5 -47.81 27.51 -2.48
CA ALA A 5 -47.59 26.15 -2.04
C ALA A 5 -46.86 26.24 -0.68
N ALA A 6 -47.58 26.04 0.42
CA ALA A 6 -47.01 26.03 1.75
C ALA A 6 -46.67 24.59 2.19
N GLU A 7 -45.35 24.35 2.29
CA GLU A 7 -44.68 23.66 3.40
C GLU A 7 -45.00 22.18 3.68
N ARG A 8 -44.24 21.30 3.02
CA ARG A 8 -43.73 20.07 3.67
C ARG A 8 -42.35 20.37 4.26
N PRO A 9 -42.15 20.32 5.59
CA PRO A 9 -40.82 20.53 6.15
C PRO A 9 -39.95 19.27 5.97
N ALA A 10 -38.92 19.41 5.14
CA ALA A 10 -37.52 19.07 5.42
C ALA A 10 -37.18 17.85 6.33
N ALA A 11 -37.84 16.70 6.18
CA ALA A 11 -37.42 15.44 6.82
C ALA A 11 -36.39 14.63 6.00
N LEU A 12 -35.71 15.26 5.04
CA LEU A 12 -34.77 14.59 4.14
C LEU A 12 -33.48 15.42 3.95
N ALA A 13 -32.86 15.81 5.07
CA ALA A 13 -31.51 16.36 5.05
C ALA A 13 -30.72 15.93 6.29
N LYS A 14 -29.65 15.16 6.03
CA LYS A 14 -28.53 14.79 6.91
C LYS A 14 -28.81 13.77 8.00
N GLU A 15 -29.07 12.54 7.58
CA GLU A 15 -28.30 11.46 8.18
C GLU A 15 -26.84 11.72 7.78
N THR A 16 -26.02 12.19 8.71
CA THR A 16 -24.56 12.19 8.52
C THR A 16 -24.21 10.73 8.30
N LEU A 17 -23.85 10.35 7.08
CA LEU A 17 -23.71 8.96 6.66
C LEU A 17 -22.54 8.36 7.44
N MET A 18 -22.81 7.86 8.65
CA MET A 18 -21.80 7.23 9.49
C MET A 18 -21.17 6.08 8.70
N MET A 19 -19.84 6.00 8.76
CA MET A 19 -19.08 4.92 8.17
C MET A 19 -19.69 3.57 8.58
N LYS A 20 -20.08 2.75 7.59
CA LYS A 20 -20.74 1.47 7.88
C LYS A 20 -19.70 0.43 8.26
N GLU A 21 -19.73 0.02 9.51
CA GLU A 21 -18.98 -1.12 10.01
C GLU A 21 -19.41 -2.43 9.33
N ILE A 22 -18.44 -3.31 9.11
CA ILE A 22 -18.64 -4.67 8.62
C ILE A 22 -18.83 -5.59 9.84
N ASP A 23 -19.71 -6.59 9.71
CA ASP A 23 -19.95 -7.61 10.74
C ASP A 23 -18.67 -8.32 11.21
N ILE A 24 -18.62 -8.67 12.50
CA ILE A 24 -17.45 -9.30 13.13
C ILE A 24 -17.04 -10.60 12.43
N SER A 25 -17.98 -11.39 11.91
CA SER A 25 -17.69 -12.64 11.21
C SER A 25 -16.84 -12.41 9.95
N TYR A 26 -17.10 -11.34 9.20
CA TYR A 26 -16.31 -10.98 8.03
C TYR A 26 -14.95 -10.39 8.42
N ARG A 27 -14.84 -9.68 9.55
CA ARG A 27 -13.54 -9.21 10.06
C ARG A 27 -12.65 -10.39 10.45
N THR A 28 -13.20 -11.37 11.16
CA THR A 28 -12.49 -12.61 11.50
C THR A 28 -12.08 -13.38 10.25
N MET A 29 -12.98 -13.51 9.27
CA MET A 29 -12.68 -14.16 7.99
C MET A 29 -11.59 -13.43 7.20
N PHE A 30 -11.57 -12.10 7.23
CA PHE A 30 -10.51 -11.31 6.58
C PHE A 30 -9.15 -11.54 7.25
N ALA A 31 -9.10 -11.51 8.59
CA ALA A 31 -7.87 -11.80 9.34
C ALA A 31 -7.36 -13.22 9.09
N GLU A 32 -8.26 -14.21 9.09
CA GLU A 32 -7.93 -15.60 8.76
C GLU A 32 -7.41 -15.72 7.32
N LEU A 33 -8.04 -15.04 6.35
CA LEU A 33 -7.56 -15.04 4.97
C LEU A 33 -6.17 -14.40 4.85
N ALA A 34 -5.90 -13.31 5.58
CA ALA A 34 -4.57 -12.68 5.60
C ALA A 34 -3.49 -13.63 6.11
N GLN A 35 -3.76 -14.39 7.18
CA GLN A 35 -2.86 -15.43 7.68
C GLN A 35 -2.67 -16.56 6.66
N ARG A 36 -3.76 -17.14 6.16
CA ARG A 36 -3.73 -18.26 5.20
C ARG A 36 -3.09 -17.90 3.85
N THR A 37 -3.15 -16.64 3.43
CA THR A 37 -2.44 -16.17 2.22
C THR A 37 -0.96 -15.98 2.48
N LEU A 38 -0.58 -15.47 3.65
CA LEU A 38 0.82 -15.36 4.04
C LEU A 38 1.50 -16.73 4.12
N ASP A 39 0.84 -17.70 4.75
CA ASP A 39 1.39 -19.05 4.89
C ASP A 39 1.52 -19.77 3.55
N ALA A 40 0.56 -19.59 2.64
CA ALA A 40 0.67 -20.16 1.30
C ALA A 40 1.72 -19.46 0.42
N GLN A 41 1.87 -18.14 0.54
CA GLN A 41 2.97 -17.42 -0.10
C GLN A 41 4.31 -17.94 0.41
N PHE A 42 4.44 -18.17 1.72
CA PHE A 42 5.64 -18.73 2.33
C PHE A 42 5.98 -20.14 1.80
N VAL A 43 4.98 -21.02 1.62
CA VAL A 43 5.18 -22.34 1.01
C VAL A 43 5.57 -22.25 -0.47
N ALA A 44 4.99 -21.30 -1.22
CA ALA A 44 5.33 -21.10 -2.63
C ALA A 44 6.76 -20.54 -2.81
N ASP A 45 7.16 -19.61 -1.95
CA ASP A 45 8.48 -18.98 -1.98
C ASP A 45 9.60 -19.93 -1.55
N PHE A 46 9.29 -20.87 -0.66
CA PHE A 46 10.24 -21.81 -0.05
C PHE A 46 9.75 -23.25 -0.24
N PRO A 47 10.15 -23.94 -1.32
CA PRO A 47 9.75 -25.33 -1.55
C PRO A 47 10.33 -26.30 -0.51
N LEU A 48 9.76 -27.51 -0.37
CA LEU A 48 10.20 -28.45 0.67
C LEU A 48 11.58 -29.08 0.42
N GLU A 49 12.13 -28.92 -0.79
CA GLU A 49 13.41 -29.46 -1.23
C GLU A 49 14.63 -28.67 -0.70
N GLY A 50 14.44 -27.45 -0.20
CA GLY A 50 15.51 -26.63 0.36
C GLY A 50 15.50 -26.57 1.89
N TRP A 51 16.33 -25.69 2.45
CA TRP A 51 16.44 -25.51 3.91
C TRP A 51 16.69 -24.05 4.30
N PHE A 52 16.27 -23.71 5.52
CA PHE A 52 16.48 -22.40 6.11
C PHE A 52 17.84 -22.31 6.79
N VAL A 53 18.52 -21.18 6.59
CA VAL A 53 19.80 -20.85 7.21
C VAL A 53 19.77 -19.43 7.76
N THR A 54 20.50 -19.19 8.85
CA THR A 54 20.69 -17.84 9.39
C THR A 54 21.98 -17.25 8.80
N VAL A 55 21.91 -16.02 8.30
CA VAL A 55 23.05 -15.28 7.77
C VAL A 55 23.16 -13.95 8.49
N THR A 56 24.32 -13.69 9.08
CA THR A 56 24.63 -12.41 9.72
C THR A 56 25.14 -11.41 8.68
N VAL A 57 24.47 -10.28 8.52
CA VAL A 57 24.88 -9.17 7.66
C VAL A 57 25.00 -7.91 8.51
N LYS A 58 26.20 -7.33 8.57
CA LYS A 58 26.51 -6.11 9.36
C LYS A 58 26.02 -6.19 10.83
N GLY A 59 26.14 -7.36 11.46
CA GLY A 59 25.76 -7.57 12.87
C GLY A 59 24.26 -7.79 13.13
N ARG A 60 23.44 -7.93 12.08
CA ARG A 60 22.04 -8.34 12.18
C ARG A 60 21.85 -9.71 11.52
N ASP A 61 21.04 -10.54 12.14
CA ASP A 61 20.74 -11.88 11.64
C ASP A 61 19.50 -11.89 10.76
N TYR A 62 19.59 -12.58 9.63
CA TYR A 62 18.51 -12.74 8.67
C TYR A 62 18.31 -14.21 8.33
N TRP A 63 17.06 -14.60 8.15
CA TRP A 63 16.70 -15.88 7.57
C TRP A 63 16.88 -15.84 6.05
N TYR A 64 17.56 -16.84 5.54
CA TYR A 64 17.67 -17.17 4.13
C TYR A 64 17.21 -18.61 3.89
N PHE A 65 16.85 -18.90 2.66
CA PHE A 65 16.46 -20.22 2.21
C PHE A 65 17.34 -20.65 1.04
N ASP A 66 18.04 -21.76 1.20
CA ASP A 66 18.93 -22.32 0.19
C ASP A 66 18.18 -23.42 -0.57
N LEU A 67 18.02 -23.24 -1.89
CA LEU A 67 17.40 -24.20 -2.79
C LEU A 67 18.47 -24.87 -3.66
N PRO A 68 18.62 -26.19 -3.63
CA PRO A 68 19.54 -26.91 -4.50
C PRO A 68 19.28 -26.61 -5.97
N THR A 69 20.34 -26.33 -6.72
CA THR A 69 20.27 -26.20 -8.18
C THR A 69 21.03 -27.33 -8.87
N PRO A 70 20.64 -27.74 -10.09
CA PRO A 70 21.39 -28.73 -10.87
C PRO A 70 22.85 -28.33 -11.14
N GLU A 71 23.15 -27.03 -11.08
CA GLU A 71 24.46 -26.43 -11.36
C GLU A 71 25.40 -26.46 -10.13
N GLY A 72 24.93 -26.98 -8.99
CA GLY A 72 25.74 -27.21 -7.78
C GLY A 72 25.97 -25.97 -6.89
N LYS A 73 25.44 -24.80 -7.26
CA LYS A 73 25.38 -23.62 -6.38
C LYS A 73 23.94 -23.40 -5.94
N ASP A 74 23.68 -23.50 -4.65
CA ASP A 74 22.34 -23.30 -4.11
C ASP A 74 21.83 -21.89 -4.44
N LYS A 75 20.59 -21.79 -4.94
CA LYS A 75 19.92 -20.52 -5.15
C LYS A 75 19.40 -20.03 -3.82
N ARG A 76 20.07 -19.04 -3.26
CA ARG A 76 19.70 -18.39 -2.00
C ARG A 76 18.54 -17.42 -2.21
N ARG A 77 17.52 -17.50 -1.35
CA ARG A 77 16.38 -16.57 -1.30
C ARG A 77 16.28 -15.92 0.07
N TYR A 78 16.02 -14.62 0.10
CA TYR A 78 15.76 -13.89 1.33
C TYR A 78 14.39 -14.29 1.90
N VAL A 79 14.34 -14.50 3.23
CA VAL A 79 13.11 -14.88 3.95
C VAL A 79 12.63 -13.72 4.83
N GLY A 80 13.53 -13.09 5.57
CA GLY A 80 13.19 -12.03 6.51
C GLY A 80 14.22 -11.81 7.63
N PRO A 81 14.05 -10.80 8.48
CA PRO A 81 14.88 -10.62 9.67
C PRO A 81 14.67 -11.77 10.67
N ALA A 82 15.74 -12.27 11.27
CA ALA A 82 15.63 -13.33 12.29
C ALA A 82 15.05 -12.81 13.62
N SER A 83 15.10 -11.49 13.83
CA SER A 83 14.44 -10.83 14.96
C SER A 83 12.92 -10.73 14.82
N ASP A 84 12.36 -11.01 13.63
CA ASP A 84 10.93 -11.07 13.43
C ASP A 84 10.40 -12.43 13.91
N GLU A 85 9.67 -12.41 15.03
CA GLU A 85 9.11 -13.61 15.65
C GLU A 85 8.14 -14.34 14.71
N ALA A 86 7.31 -13.59 13.97
CA ALA A 86 6.31 -14.16 13.06
C ALA A 86 6.95 -14.84 11.85
N ILE A 87 8.13 -14.40 11.42
CA ILE A 87 8.92 -15.08 10.38
C ILE A 87 9.58 -16.32 10.96
N THR A 88 10.19 -16.20 12.14
CA THR A 88 10.87 -17.32 12.80
C THR A 88 9.92 -18.47 13.14
N GLU A 89 8.69 -18.19 13.58
CA GLU A 89 7.66 -19.20 13.80
C GLU A 89 7.27 -19.91 12.51
N ARG A 90 7.14 -19.20 11.39
CA ARG A 90 6.83 -19.80 10.09
C ARG A 90 7.95 -20.68 9.55
N VAL A 91 9.20 -20.26 9.72
CA VAL A 91 10.37 -21.08 9.40
C VAL A 91 10.31 -22.42 10.13
N LYS A 92 9.96 -22.41 11.43
CA LYS A 92 9.81 -23.62 12.25
C LYS A 92 8.61 -24.47 11.83
N ALA A 93 7.47 -23.84 11.53
CA ALA A 93 6.23 -24.51 11.16
C ALA A 93 6.14 -24.92 9.68
N HIS A 94 7.15 -24.61 8.86
CA HIS A 94 7.10 -24.69 7.41
C HIS A 94 6.62 -26.04 6.86
N LYS A 95 7.04 -27.16 7.47
CA LYS A 95 6.66 -28.53 7.05
C LYS A 95 5.20 -28.90 7.33
N GLU A 96 4.52 -28.13 8.17
CA GLU A 96 3.15 -28.40 8.64
C GLU A 96 2.09 -27.56 7.90
N ILE A 97 2.53 -26.52 7.18
CA ILE A 97 1.63 -25.62 6.45
C ILE A 97 0.99 -26.37 5.27
N LYS A 98 -0.33 -26.49 5.29
CA LYS A 98 -1.12 -27.04 4.18
C LYS A 98 -1.84 -25.91 3.45
N ASP A 99 -1.53 -25.73 2.17
CA ASP A 99 -2.26 -24.79 1.32
C ASP A 99 -3.62 -25.37 0.87
N ASN A 100 -4.70 -24.61 1.07
CA ASN A 100 -6.02 -24.88 0.49
C ASN A 100 -6.54 -23.68 -0.32
N ILE A 101 -6.08 -23.60 -1.58
CA ILE A 101 -6.45 -22.54 -2.53
C ILE A 101 -7.97 -22.43 -2.76
N ARG A 102 -8.72 -23.55 -2.72
CA ARG A 102 -10.16 -23.57 -2.95
C ARG A 102 -10.92 -22.86 -1.82
N GLU A 103 -10.50 -23.07 -0.58
CA GLU A 103 -11.08 -22.37 0.57
C GLU A 103 -10.78 -20.88 0.54
N ARG A 104 -9.55 -20.48 0.23
CA ARG A 104 -9.23 -19.05 0.12
C ARG A 104 -10.06 -18.34 -0.95
N ARG A 105 -10.25 -18.95 -2.12
CA ARG A 105 -11.14 -18.40 -3.17
C ARG A 105 -12.57 -18.21 -2.68
N ARG A 106 -13.08 -19.13 -1.85
CA ARG A 106 -14.40 -18.99 -1.21
C ARG A 106 -14.43 -17.84 -0.22
N MET A 107 -13.39 -17.67 0.61
CA MET A 107 -13.27 -16.54 1.54
C MET A 107 -13.24 -15.21 0.79
N VAL A 108 -12.40 -15.06 -0.23
CA VAL A 108 -12.35 -13.86 -1.09
C VAL A 108 -13.72 -13.56 -1.69
N SER A 109 -14.36 -14.56 -2.30
CA SER A 109 -15.69 -14.37 -2.91
C SER A 109 -16.74 -13.93 -1.87
N THR A 110 -16.68 -14.49 -0.65
CA THR A 110 -17.59 -14.15 0.44
C THR A 110 -17.37 -12.72 0.93
N LEU A 111 -16.12 -12.31 1.16
CA LEU A 111 -15.76 -10.95 1.58
C LEU A 111 -16.15 -9.92 0.51
N ARG A 112 -15.90 -10.21 -0.77
CA ARG A 112 -16.30 -9.34 -1.90
C ARG A 112 -17.82 -9.17 -1.95
N ARG A 113 -18.59 -10.24 -1.75
CA ARG A 113 -20.07 -10.19 -1.67
C ARG A 113 -20.57 -9.45 -0.44
N ALA A 114 -19.83 -9.46 0.67
CA ALA A 114 -20.14 -8.70 1.88
C ALA A 114 -19.92 -7.17 1.71
N GLY A 115 -19.37 -6.76 0.56
CA GLY A 115 -19.13 -5.37 0.21
C GLY A 115 -17.69 -4.91 0.45
N LEU A 116 -16.75 -5.82 0.75
CA LEU A 116 -15.35 -5.43 0.80
C LEU A 116 -14.83 -5.18 -0.64
N PRO A 117 -14.10 -4.08 -0.83
CA PRO A 117 -13.50 -3.75 -2.10
C PRO A 117 -12.34 -4.69 -2.45
N GLY A 118 -11.92 -4.59 -3.70
CA GLY A 118 -10.81 -5.30 -4.29
C GLY A 118 -10.40 -4.52 -5.53
N PRO A 119 -9.23 -4.82 -6.10
CA PRO A 119 -8.69 -4.05 -7.22
C PRO A 119 -9.55 -4.26 -8.47
N ASP A 120 -9.36 -3.41 -9.47
CA ASP A 120 -9.78 -3.77 -10.83
C ASP A 120 -9.02 -5.03 -11.29
N PRO A 121 -9.57 -5.80 -12.24
CA PRO A 121 -9.01 -7.09 -12.60
C PRO A 121 -7.54 -7.03 -13.05
N PHE A 122 -7.17 -6.01 -13.82
CA PHE A 122 -5.83 -5.93 -14.39
C PHE A 122 -4.80 -5.49 -13.35
N ALA A 123 -5.14 -4.54 -12.47
CA ALA A 123 -4.31 -4.23 -11.32
C ALA A 123 -4.12 -5.45 -10.40
N GLY A 124 -5.18 -6.22 -10.17
CA GLY A 124 -5.11 -7.48 -9.41
C GLY A 124 -4.16 -8.50 -10.06
N ASP A 125 -4.23 -8.67 -11.39
CA ASP A 125 -3.35 -9.58 -12.13
C ASP A 125 -1.88 -9.13 -12.06
N VAL A 126 -1.61 -7.84 -12.24
CA VAL A 126 -0.26 -7.26 -12.13
C VAL A 126 0.30 -7.44 -10.73
N THR A 127 -0.46 -7.08 -9.69
CA THR A 127 -0.02 -7.25 -8.29
C THR A 127 0.21 -8.72 -7.96
N LYS A 128 -0.65 -9.62 -8.43
CA LYS A 128 -0.46 -11.07 -8.24
C LYS A 128 0.83 -11.57 -8.91
N ALA A 129 1.07 -11.24 -10.18
CA ALA A 129 2.24 -11.72 -10.88
C ALA A 129 3.55 -11.26 -10.22
N LEU A 130 3.58 -10.00 -9.75
CA LEU A 130 4.72 -9.48 -9.00
C LEU A 130 4.85 -10.11 -7.61
N ALA A 131 3.73 -10.37 -6.91
CA ALA A 131 3.74 -11.11 -5.64
C ALA A 131 4.30 -12.52 -5.82
N ASP A 132 3.82 -13.26 -6.83
CA ASP A 132 4.28 -14.61 -7.18
C ASP A 132 5.76 -14.62 -7.59
N ALA A 133 6.27 -13.51 -8.15
CA ALA A 133 7.69 -13.33 -8.46
C ALA A 133 8.55 -13.02 -7.21
N GLY A 134 7.94 -12.79 -6.04
CA GLY A 134 8.62 -12.53 -4.77
C GLY A 134 8.70 -11.06 -4.36
N LEU A 135 7.93 -10.15 -4.98
CA LEU A 135 8.01 -8.70 -4.71
C LEU A 135 7.84 -8.36 -3.22
N PHE A 136 6.87 -8.97 -2.55
CA PHE A 136 6.60 -8.73 -1.12
C PHE A 136 7.48 -9.55 -0.16
N ARG A 137 8.31 -10.45 -0.70
CA ARG A 137 9.38 -11.14 0.03
C ARG A 137 10.61 -10.24 0.13
N LEU A 138 10.88 -9.46 -0.92
CA LEU A 138 11.91 -8.42 -0.97
C LEU A 138 11.28 -7.07 -0.58
N PRO A 139 11.05 -6.83 0.71
CA PRO A 139 9.98 -6.02 1.32
C PRO A 139 9.61 -4.72 0.59
N ALA A 140 9.02 -4.86 -0.60
CA ALA A 140 8.43 -3.78 -1.35
C ALA A 140 6.99 -3.60 -0.88
N VAL A 141 6.50 -2.39 -0.98
CA VAL A 141 5.22 -1.94 -0.43
C VAL A 141 4.32 -1.57 -1.59
N LEU A 142 3.15 -2.17 -1.65
CA LEU A 142 2.08 -1.76 -2.55
C LEU A 142 1.53 -0.43 -2.03
N ILE A 143 1.50 0.58 -2.89
CA ILE A 143 1.01 1.93 -2.55
C ILE A 143 -0.09 2.34 -3.55
N GLY A 144 -0.45 3.62 -3.52
CA GLY A 144 -1.47 4.15 -4.43
C GLY A 144 -2.86 3.56 -4.18
N SER A 145 -3.72 3.67 -5.20
CA SER A 145 -5.15 3.31 -5.07
C SER A 145 -5.39 1.81 -4.89
N VAL A 146 -4.48 0.96 -5.38
CA VAL A 146 -4.58 -0.49 -5.21
C VAL A 146 -4.40 -0.84 -3.72
N ALA A 147 -3.42 -0.23 -3.05
CA ALA A 147 -3.24 -0.36 -1.60
C ALA A 147 -4.47 0.13 -0.83
N PHE A 148 -5.06 1.27 -1.24
CA PHE A 148 -6.26 1.81 -0.60
C PHE A 148 -7.42 0.79 -0.51
N SER A 149 -7.52 -0.11 -1.49
CA SER A 149 -8.58 -1.15 -1.50
C SER A 149 -8.45 -2.18 -0.38
N THR A 150 -7.31 -2.30 0.31
CA THR A 150 -7.14 -3.26 1.41
C THR A 150 -7.66 -2.72 2.75
N TYR A 151 -7.70 -1.40 2.94
CA TYR A 151 -7.99 -0.78 4.24
C TYR A 151 -9.42 -1.01 4.75
N ALA A 152 -10.38 -1.22 3.86
CA ALA A 152 -11.75 -1.59 4.26
C ALA A 152 -11.77 -2.88 5.08
N GLY A 153 -11.00 -3.89 4.67
CA GLY A 153 -10.88 -5.15 5.41
C GLY A 153 -10.08 -5.00 6.70
N MET A 154 -9.00 -4.21 6.67
CA MET A 154 -8.16 -3.96 7.85
C MET A 154 -8.87 -3.20 8.96
N LEU A 155 -9.61 -2.15 8.60
CA LEU A 155 -10.35 -1.31 9.55
C LEU A 155 -11.76 -1.87 9.86
N GLY A 156 -12.19 -2.93 9.17
CA GLY A 156 -13.52 -3.52 9.37
C GLY A 156 -14.66 -2.59 8.97
N VAL A 157 -14.47 -1.73 7.97
CA VAL A 157 -15.47 -0.75 7.49
C VAL A 157 -15.72 -0.87 5.99
N ARG A 158 -16.86 -0.35 5.53
CA ARG A 158 -17.16 -0.21 4.10
C ARG A 158 -16.66 1.11 3.56
N LEU A 159 -15.78 1.04 2.56
CA LEU A 159 -15.29 2.21 1.82
C LEU A 159 -15.94 2.29 0.43
N PRO A 160 -16.23 3.50 -0.09
CA PRO A 160 -16.83 3.68 -1.40
C PRO A 160 -15.87 3.29 -2.54
N SER A 161 -16.38 2.60 -3.55
CA SER A 161 -15.59 2.13 -4.70
C SER A 161 -15.07 3.25 -5.60
N SER A 162 -15.69 4.43 -5.58
CA SER A 162 -15.27 5.60 -6.37
C SER A 162 -13.86 6.09 -6.00
N ALA A 163 -13.39 5.81 -4.79
CA ALA A 163 -12.06 6.18 -4.33
C ALA A 163 -10.97 5.20 -4.80
N MET A 164 -11.30 4.05 -5.41
CA MET A 164 -10.37 2.94 -5.67
C MET A 164 -9.95 2.76 -7.13
N GLN A 165 -10.69 3.33 -8.09
CA GLN A 165 -10.38 3.14 -9.51
C GLN A 165 -9.07 3.83 -9.90
N THR A 166 -8.18 3.11 -10.59
CA THR A 166 -6.86 3.60 -10.95
C THR A 166 -6.42 2.97 -12.28
N GLY A 167 -5.55 3.64 -13.02
CA GLY A 167 -5.03 3.16 -14.32
C GLY A 167 -3.59 2.67 -14.22
N ASP A 168 -3.12 2.43 -12.99
CA ASP A 168 -1.72 2.25 -12.62
C ASP A 168 -1.58 1.34 -11.39
N ALA A 169 -0.42 0.69 -11.26
CA ALA A 169 0.00 0.02 -10.04
C ALA A 169 1.34 0.59 -9.58
N ASP A 170 1.34 1.10 -8.34
CA ASP A 170 2.49 1.76 -7.76
C ASP A 170 3.07 0.88 -6.65
N PHE A 171 4.38 0.65 -6.73
CA PHE A 171 5.13 -0.08 -5.72
C PHE A 171 6.26 0.79 -5.22
N ALA A 172 6.60 0.66 -3.94
CA ALA A 172 7.69 1.39 -3.33
C ALA A 172 8.64 0.43 -2.62
N GLN A 173 9.93 0.74 -2.57
CA GLN A 173 10.87 -0.01 -1.76
C GLN A 173 11.93 0.94 -1.20
N ASP A 174 12.30 0.72 0.06
CA ASP A 174 13.39 1.45 0.68
C ASP A 174 14.72 1.09 0.00
N PHE A 175 15.51 2.12 -0.33
CA PHE A 175 16.77 1.95 -1.04
C PHE A 175 17.79 1.14 -0.23
N ALA A 176 17.88 1.33 1.09
CA ALA A 176 18.83 0.59 1.92
C ALA A 176 18.51 -0.90 1.89
N ILE A 177 17.22 -1.26 1.96
CA ILE A 177 16.79 -2.65 1.81
C ILE A 177 17.19 -3.18 0.43
N SER A 178 16.88 -2.45 -0.65
CA SER A 178 17.24 -2.90 -2.00
C SER A 178 18.74 -3.07 -2.22
N ALA A 179 19.57 -2.28 -1.55
CA ALA A 179 21.02 -2.30 -1.72
C ALA A 179 21.71 -3.38 -0.85
N GLU A 180 21.07 -3.80 0.24
CA GLU A 180 21.67 -4.72 1.22
C GLU A 180 21.22 -6.18 1.02
N VAL A 181 20.06 -6.42 0.43
CA VAL A 181 19.55 -7.77 0.20
C VAL A 181 20.31 -8.45 -0.94
N GLN A 182 20.85 -9.65 -0.66
CA GLN A 182 21.58 -10.48 -1.63
C GLN A 182 20.64 -11.38 -2.44
N ASP A 183 19.50 -10.84 -2.86
CA ASP A 183 18.47 -11.52 -3.62
C ASP A 183 17.73 -10.49 -4.48
N SER A 184 17.18 -10.94 -5.62
CA SER A 184 16.51 -10.08 -6.59
C SER A 184 15.33 -10.77 -7.26
N LEU A 185 14.38 -9.96 -7.69
CA LEU A 185 13.31 -10.41 -8.57
C LEU A 185 13.87 -10.83 -9.93
N PRO A 186 13.16 -11.73 -10.64
CA PRO A 186 13.31 -11.87 -12.09
C PRO A 186 13.16 -10.50 -12.79
N PRO A 187 13.65 -10.35 -14.03
CA PRO A 187 13.47 -9.12 -14.78
C PRO A 187 11.99 -8.70 -14.82
N ILE A 188 11.68 -7.52 -14.25
CA ILE A 188 10.29 -7.08 -14.08
C ILE A 188 9.53 -7.05 -15.41
N LEU A 189 10.21 -6.66 -16.49
CA LEU A 189 9.61 -6.64 -17.82
C LEU A 189 9.11 -8.02 -18.26
N GLU A 190 9.87 -9.08 -18.00
CA GLU A 190 9.48 -10.45 -18.35
C GLU A 190 8.26 -10.90 -17.54
N VAL A 191 8.23 -10.57 -16.24
CA VAL A 191 7.07 -10.84 -15.37
C VAL A 191 5.83 -10.13 -15.91
N LEU A 192 5.94 -8.85 -16.28
CA LEU A 192 4.83 -8.08 -16.84
C LEU A 192 4.41 -8.58 -18.23
N GLN A 193 5.36 -8.95 -19.09
CA GLN A 193 5.10 -9.48 -20.43
C GLN A 193 4.43 -10.86 -20.41
N SER A 194 4.58 -11.62 -19.32
CA SER A 194 3.81 -12.86 -19.12
C SER A 194 2.30 -12.62 -18.99
N LEU A 195 1.89 -11.41 -18.59
CA LEU A 195 0.48 -11.00 -18.52
C LEU A 195 0.02 -10.31 -19.81
N ASP A 196 0.85 -9.44 -20.36
CA ASP A 196 0.55 -8.64 -21.54
C ASP A 196 1.85 -8.40 -22.34
N PRO A 197 2.05 -9.09 -23.48
CA PRO A 197 3.28 -8.98 -24.27
C PRO A 197 3.60 -7.56 -24.76
N GLU A 198 2.64 -6.64 -24.73
CA GLU A 198 2.83 -5.25 -25.17
C GLU A 198 3.48 -4.34 -24.12
N PHE A 199 3.79 -4.86 -22.92
CA PHE A 199 4.56 -4.10 -21.94
C PHE A 199 5.94 -3.73 -22.48
N ARG A 200 6.31 -2.47 -22.27
CA ARG A 200 7.62 -1.91 -22.57
C ARG A 200 8.14 -1.07 -21.40
N ALA A 201 9.46 -1.04 -21.27
CA ALA A 201 10.14 -0.14 -20.35
C ALA A 201 9.91 1.33 -20.75
N VAL A 202 9.66 2.18 -19.78
CA VAL A 202 9.59 3.63 -19.93
C VAL A 202 10.87 4.24 -19.32
N PRO A 203 11.78 4.78 -20.15
CA PRO A 203 12.98 5.45 -19.67
C PRO A 203 12.63 6.71 -18.84
N HIS A 204 13.45 7.01 -17.84
CA HIS A 204 13.32 8.24 -17.06
C HIS A 204 13.61 9.48 -17.92
N GLN A 205 12.86 10.57 -17.70
CA GLN A 205 12.95 11.79 -18.52
C GLN A 205 14.33 12.46 -18.43
N ALA A 206 14.92 12.51 -17.23
CA ALA A 206 16.22 13.14 -17.00
C ALA A 206 17.42 12.18 -17.19
N ASP A 207 17.19 10.87 -17.18
CA ASP A 207 18.25 9.86 -17.32
C ASP A 207 17.72 8.66 -18.11
N LYS A 208 17.85 8.72 -19.43
CA LYS A 208 17.30 7.71 -20.35
C LYS A 208 17.92 6.32 -20.17
N ALA A 209 19.03 6.19 -19.43
CA ALA A 209 19.62 4.89 -19.11
C ALA A 209 18.87 4.15 -17.99
N LYS A 210 18.02 4.85 -17.23
CA LYS A 210 17.27 4.28 -16.10
C LYS A 210 15.82 4.04 -16.46
N VAL A 211 15.33 2.83 -16.16
CA VAL A 211 13.92 2.45 -16.30
C VAL A 211 13.24 2.61 -14.94
N VAL A 212 12.22 3.45 -14.85
CA VAL A 212 11.46 3.73 -13.62
C VAL A 212 10.03 3.22 -13.65
N ALA A 213 9.52 2.96 -14.85
CA ALA A 213 8.16 2.52 -15.05
C ALA A 213 8.06 1.60 -16.26
N PHE A 214 6.96 0.86 -16.33
CA PHE A 214 6.57 0.03 -17.46
C PHE A 214 5.18 0.42 -17.90
N GLN A 215 4.91 0.31 -19.20
CA GLN A 215 3.61 0.66 -19.75
C GLN A 215 3.23 -0.29 -20.89
N ASN A 216 1.97 -0.72 -20.96
CA ASN A 216 1.45 -1.50 -22.09
C ASN A 216 0.79 -0.60 -23.14
N ALA A 217 0.32 -1.18 -24.27
CA ALA A 217 -0.30 -0.40 -25.34
C ALA A 217 -1.63 0.25 -24.94
N ARG A 218 -2.32 -0.31 -23.93
CA ARG A 218 -3.55 0.24 -23.35
C ARG A 218 -3.30 1.42 -22.40
N GLY A 219 -2.04 1.77 -22.18
CA GLY A 219 -1.63 2.90 -21.35
C GLY A 219 -1.56 2.58 -19.85
N TYR A 220 -1.83 1.34 -19.43
CA TYR A 220 -1.71 0.92 -18.05
C TYR A 220 -0.25 0.95 -17.61
N ARG A 221 0.01 1.55 -16.47
CA ARG A 221 1.36 1.90 -16.03
C ARG A 221 1.73 1.22 -14.72
N VAL A 222 2.95 0.71 -14.63
CA VAL A 222 3.52 0.12 -13.41
C VAL A 222 4.72 0.95 -13.01
N GLU A 223 4.70 1.55 -11.82
CA GLU A 223 5.77 2.43 -11.33
C GLU A 223 6.45 1.88 -10.09
N PHE A 224 7.76 2.10 -10.00
CA PHE A 224 8.54 1.80 -8.80
C PHE A 224 9.10 3.09 -8.21
N LEU A 225 8.85 3.30 -6.92
CA LEU A 225 9.16 4.52 -6.19
C LEU A 225 10.10 4.24 -5.01
N THR A 226 10.90 5.22 -4.63
CA THR A 226 11.75 5.15 -3.43
C THR A 226 11.83 6.49 -2.71
N GLY A 227 12.21 6.45 -1.43
CA GLY A 227 12.31 7.64 -0.58
C GLY A 227 13.38 8.61 -1.07
N ASN A 228 13.17 9.91 -0.83
CA ASN A 228 14.16 10.90 -1.24
C ASN A 228 15.44 10.76 -0.40
N ARG A 229 16.59 10.70 -1.06
CA ARG A 229 17.91 10.71 -0.39
C ARG A 229 18.27 12.16 -0.11
N GLY A 230 18.38 12.53 1.17
CA GLY A 230 18.42 13.91 1.68
C GLY A 230 19.55 14.84 1.24
N SER A 231 20.08 14.75 0.02
CA SER A 231 20.90 15.81 -0.58
C SER A 231 20.30 16.29 -1.92
N ASP A 232 20.45 17.60 -2.19
CA ASP A 232 19.96 18.23 -3.42
C ASP A 232 20.54 17.57 -4.70
N GLU A 233 21.69 16.89 -4.61
CA GLU A 233 22.34 16.16 -5.72
C GLU A 233 21.56 14.93 -6.23
N TYR A 234 20.71 14.32 -5.39
CA TYR A 234 19.86 13.18 -5.76
C TYR A 234 18.40 13.55 -6.01
N THR A 235 18.06 14.84 -5.87
CA THR A 235 16.71 15.33 -6.15
C THR A 235 16.44 15.21 -7.65
N GLY A 236 15.42 14.41 -8.02
CA GLY A 236 15.02 14.21 -9.42
C GLY A 236 15.85 13.19 -10.23
N LYS A 237 16.75 12.42 -9.59
CA LYS A 237 17.46 11.32 -10.25
C LYS A 237 16.99 9.97 -9.71
N PRO A 238 16.65 8.98 -10.57
CA PRO A 238 16.23 7.67 -10.10
C PRO A 238 17.34 6.94 -9.36
N SER A 239 16.98 6.18 -8.32
CA SER A 239 17.92 5.34 -7.57
C SER A 239 17.93 3.92 -8.15
N PRO A 240 19.10 3.28 -8.35
CA PRO A 240 19.15 1.89 -8.80
C PRO A 240 18.59 0.98 -7.70
N MET A 241 17.79 -0.02 -8.08
CA MET A 241 17.14 -0.95 -7.16
C MET A 241 17.53 -2.40 -7.50
N PRO A 242 18.71 -2.89 -7.08
CA PRO A 242 19.19 -4.23 -7.42
C PRO A 242 18.19 -5.36 -7.08
N ALA A 243 17.51 -5.25 -5.94
CA ALA A 243 16.52 -6.22 -5.49
C ALA A 243 15.27 -6.28 -6.40
N LEU A 244 14.94 -5.20 -7.12
CA LEU A 244 13.78 -5.14 -8.02
C LEU A 244 14.12 -5.59 -9.45
N GLY A 245 14.96 -6.61 -9.60
CA GLY A 245 15.36 -7.11 -10.92
C GLY A 245 16.17 -6.10 -11.74
N GLY A 246 16.89 -5.19 -11.08
CA GLY A 246 17.78 -4.21 -11.71
C GLY A 246 17.10 -2.95 -12.25
N VAL A 247 15.82 -2.71 -11.98
CA VAL A 247 15.14 -1.46 -12.34
C VAL A 247 15.63 -0.29 -11.47
N SER A 248 15.28 0.94 -11.85
CA SER A 248 15.46 2.11 -10.99
C SER A 248 14.11 2.54 -10.41
N ALA A 249 14.14 3.29 -9.31
CA ALA A 249 12.95 3.85 -8.69
C ALA A 249 12.99 5.38 -8.68
N GLU A 250 11.84 6.02 -8.89
CA GLU A 250 11.70 7.48 -8.84
C GLU A 250 11.66 7.97 -7.38
N ASN A 251 12.42 9.02 -7.07
CA ASN A 251 12.47 9.58 -5.72
C ASN A 251 11.21 10.42 -5.46
N MET A 252 10.40 10.01 -4.49
CA MET A 252 9.19 10.74 -4.09
C MET A 252 9.33 11.31 -2.67
N ARG A 253 9.00 12.60 -2.52
CA ARG A 253 8.98 13.25 -1.20
C ARG A 253 7.93 12.58 -0.32
N PHE A 254 8.24 12.45 0.98
CA PHE A 254 7.38 11.83 2.00
C PHE A 254 7.17 10.32 1.88
N LEU A 255 7.76 9.69 0.87
CA LEU A 255 7.58 8.26 0.67
C LEU A 255 8.23 7.44 1.78
N ASP A 256 9.33 7.94 2.36
CA ASP A 256 10.02 7.35 3.51
C ASP A 256 9.09 7.20 4.73
N TYR A 257 8.23 8.20 5.00
CA TYR A 257 7.19 8.11 6.04
C TYR A 257 6.09 7.13 5.66
N LEU A 258 5.67 7.11 4.39
CA LEU A 258 4.58 6.25 3.93
C LEU A 258 4.95 4.76 4.05
N ILE A 259 6.19 4.41 3.71
CA ILE A 259 6.65 3.02 3.68
C ILE A 259 7.38 2.59 4.96
N TYR A 260 7.44 3.44 5.98
CA TYR A 260 7.99 3.08 7.28
C TYR A 260 7.04 2.10 7.99
N GLU A 261 7.60 1.00 8.50
CA GLU A 261 6.88 -0.09 9.19
C GLU A 261 5.59 -0.53 8.47
N PRO A 262 5.68 -1.00 7.22
CA PRO A 262 4.51 -1.42 6.46
C PRO A 262 3.89 -2.68 7.08
N VAL A 263 2.59 -2.84 6.89
CA VAL A 263 1.82 -3.96 7.45
C VAL A 263 1.45 -4.96 6.37
N ARG A 264 1.50 -6.26 6.73
CA ARG A 264 1.02 -7.33 5.86
C ARG A 264 -0.49 -7.42 5.91
N THR A 265 -1.11 -7.56 4.75
CA THR A 265 -2.56 -7.73 4.58
C THR A 265 -2.86 -8.57 3.34
N VAL A 266 -4.14 -8.70 3.00
CA VAL A 266 -4.60 -9.40 1.81
C VAL A 266 -5.35 -8.47 0.85
N LEU A 267 -4.92 -8.48 -0.41
CA LEU A 267 -5.66 -7.92 -1.52
C LEU A 267 -6.72 -8.94 -1.98
N LEU A 268 -8.01 -8.55 -1.95
CA LEU A 268 -9.13 -9.43 -2.27
C LEU A 268 -9.28 -9.68 -3.78
N PHE A 269 -8.33 -10.45 -4.32
CA PHE A 269 -8.25 -10.82 -5.73
C PHE A 269 -7.91 -12.31 -5.88
N ARG A 270 -8.66 -13.03 -6.73
CA ARG A 270 -8.54 -14.49 -6.93
C ARG A 270 -8.57 -15.28 -5.60
N GLU A 271 -7.50 -15.97 -5.23
CA GLU A 271 -7.33 -16.69 -3.96
C GLU A 271 -6.81 -15.82 -2.80
N GLY A 272 -6.77 -14.50 -2.98
CA GLY A 272 -6.19 -13.55 -2.04
C GLY A 272 -4.70 -13.44 -2.31
N VAL A 273 -4.22 -12.22 -2.46
CA VAL A 273 -2.79 -11.93 -2.69
C VAL A 273 -2.25 -11.33 -1.41
N ASN A 274 -1.24 -11.96 -0.80
CA ASN A 274 -0.56 -11.39 0.36
C ASN A 274 0.29 -10.20 -0.10
N VAL A 275 0.08 -9.05 0.53
CA VAL A 275 0.74 -7.80 0.15
C VAL A 275 1.25 -7.08 1.39
N LEU A 276 2.33 -6.30 1.23
CA LEU A 276 2.72 -5.26 2.19
C LEU A 276 2.12 -3.94 1.74
N VAL A 277 1.49 -3.21 2.65
CA VAL A 277 0.92 -1.88 2.42
C VAL A 277 1.36 -0.92 3.53
N PRO A 278 1.32 0.40 3.31
CA PRO A 278 1.43 1.37 4.39
C PRO A 278 0.37 1.12 5.47
N THR A 279 0.63 1.57 6.68
CA THR A 279 -0.45 1.62 7.67
C THR A 279 -1.52 2.64 7.25
N PRO A 280 -2.81 2.40 7.57
CA PRO A 280 -3.90 3.26 7.13
C PRO A 280 -3.75 4.72 7.59
N GLU A 281 -3.23 4.94 8.79
CA GLU A 281 -2.96 6.26 9.36
C GLU A 281 -1.86 7.02 8.61
N ARG A 282 -0.71 6.38 8.35
CA ARG A 282 0.38 6.98 7.55
C ARG A 282 -0.08 7.25 6.12
N TYR A 283 -0.86 6.35 5.54
CA TYR A 283 -1.44 6.56 4.22
C TYR A 283 -2.34 7.80 4.20
N ALA A 284 -3.24 7.96 5.17
CA ALA A 284 -4.17 9.08 5.24
C ALA A 284 -3.45 10.43 5.36
N VAL A 285 -2.49 10.53 6.30
CA VAL A 285 -1.66 11.75 6.48
C VAL A 285 -0.83 12.03 5.23
N HIS A 286 -0.19 11.01 4.64
CA HIS A 286 0.58 11.18 3.42
C HIS A 286 -0.27 11.71 2.26
N LYS A 287 -1.49 11.19 2.07
CA LYS A 287 -2.42 11.65 1.03
C LYS A 287 -2.85 13.10 1.24
N LEU A 288 -3.13 13.49 2.48
CA LEU A 288 -3.41 14.88 2.84
C LEU A 288 -2.28 15.82 2.38
N MET A 289 -1.03 15.46 2.68
CA MET A 289 0.14 16.27 2.33
C MET A 289 0.41 16.30 0.83
N VAL A 290 0.34 15.15 0.13
CA VAL A 290 0.63 15.08 -1.31
C VAL A 290 -0.42 15.82 -2.14
N ALA A 291 -1.69 15.83 -1.71
CA ALA A 291 -2.74 16.57 -2.41
C ALA A 291 -2.48 18.07 -2.52
N SER A 292 -1.79 18.67 -1.53
CA SER A 292 -1.41 20.09 -1.56
C SER A 292 -0.42 20.43 -2.68
N ARG A 293 0.32 19.42 -3.19
CA ARG A 293 1.41 19.60 -4.15
C ARG A 293 1.05 19.29 -5.60
N ARG A 294 -0.17 18.78 -5.86
CA ARG A 294 -0.64 18.36 -7.20
C ARG A 294 -1.42 19.46 -7.94
N LEU A 295 -1.27 20.73 -7.58
CA LEU A 295 -2.13 21.83 -8.06
C LEU A 295 -1.72 22.48 -9.40
N THR A 296 -0.70 21.95 -10.07
CA THR A 296 -0.05 22.57 -11.23
C THR A 296 -0.90 22.57 -12.50
N ASP A 297 -1.80 21.59 -12.68
CA ASP A 297 -2.67 21.48 -13.85
C ASP A 297 -4.02 20.82 -13.51
N THR A 298 -4.91 20.72 -14.50
CA THR A 298 -6.27 20.17 -14.33
C THR A 298 -6.25 18.69 -13.92
N LEU A 299 -5.35 17.87 -14.47
CA LEU A 299 -5.23 16.45 -14.13
C LEU A 299 -4.68 16.29 -12.71
N GLY A 300 -3.72 17.12 -12.32
CA GLY A 300 -3.18 17.21 -10.98
C GLY A 300 -4.25 17.56 -9.95
N ARG A 301 -5.15 18.51 -10.27
CA ARG A 301 -6.29 18.86 -9.40
C ARG A 301 -7.24 17.68 -9.18
N VAL A 302 -7.57 16.94 -10.23
CA VAL A 302 -8.39 15.72 -10.10
C VAL A 302 -7.71 14.67 -9.23
N LYS A 303 -6.38 14.47 -9.38
CA LYS A 303 -5.61 13.58 -8.50
C LYS A 303 -5.59 14.08 -7.05
N ALA A 304 -5.44 15.38 -6.83
CA ALA A 304 -5.47 16.00 -5.50
C ALA A 304 -6.82 15.78 -4.81
N ASP A 305 -7.93 15.99 -5.53
CA ASP A 305 -9.28 15.80 -4.96
C ASP A 305 -9.53 14.32 -4.61
N LYS A 306 -9.02 13.39 -5.43
CA LYS A 306 -9.04 11.95 -5.10
C LYS A 306 -8.20 11.63 -3.87
N ASP A 307 -6.99 12.19 -3.75
CA ASP A 307 -6.14 11.98 -2.58
C ASP A 307 -6.81 12.52 -1.30
N LEU A 308 -7.43 13.71 -1.36
CA LEU A 308 -8.17 14.29 -0.23
C LEU A 308 -9.41 13.47 0.14
N LEU A 309 -10.12 12.93 -0.85
CA LEU A 309 -11.23 12.01 -0.61
C LEU A 309 -10.77 10.74 0.11
N GLN A 310 -9.67 10.13 -0.34
CA GLN A 310 -9.08 8.96 0.31
C GLN A 310 -8.63 9.28 1.74
N ALA A 311 -7.96 10.41 1.96
CA ALA A 311 -7.53 10.85 3.29
C ALA A 311 -8.74 11.05 4.23
N ALA A 312 -9.76 11.78 3.78
CA ALA A 312 -10.97 12.02 4.57
C ALA A 312 -11.69 10.72 4.96
N LEU A 313 -11.82 9.77 4.03
CA LEU A 313 -12.44 8.48 4.29
C LEU A 313 -11.64 7.66 5.33
N LEU A 314 -10.31 7.69 5.27
CA LEU A 314 -9.49 6.95 6.23
C LEU A 314 -9.46 7.62 7.60
N PHE A 315 -9.41 8.95 7.69
CA PHE A 315 -9.53 9.63 9.00
C PHE A 315 -10.84 9.27 9.69
N GLU A 316 -11.96 9.31 8.95
CA GLU A 316 -13.25 8.88 9.47
C GLU A 316 -13.23 7.40 9.87
N ALA A 317 -12.66 6.54 9.02
CA ALA A 317 -12.60 5.10 9.29
C ALA A 317 -11.80 4.79 10.55
N LEU A 318 -10.61 5.37 10.70
CA LEU A 318 -9.71 5.19 11.84
C LEU A 318 -10.40 5.59 13.14
N VAL A 319 -11.05 6.76 13.16
CA VAL A 319 -11.72 7.27 14.34
C VAL A 319 -12.95 6.43 14.72
N GLU A 320 -13.77 6.01 13.76
CA GLU A 320 -14.94 5.16 14.03
C GLU A 320 -14.55 3.73 14.43
N SER A 321 -13.45 3.20 13.88
CA SER A 321 -12.92 1.87 14.23
C SER A 321 -12.01 1.86 15.46
N ARG A 322 -11.94 2.96 16.22
CA ARG A 322 -11.17 3.14 17.47
C ARG A 322 -9.65 3.10 17.31
N HIS A 323 -9.15 3.39 16.12
CA HIS A 323 -7.72 3.59 15.81
C HIS A 323 -7.32 5.08 15.86
N GLY A 324 -7.90 5.82 16.81
CA GLY A 324 -7.65 7.26 16.95
C GLY A 324 -6.27 7.58 17.52
N ALA A 325 -5.72 6.70 18.37
CA ALA A 325 -4.39 6.90 18.95
C ALA A 325 -3.29 6.76 17.90
N GLU A 326 -3.36 5.72 17.06
CA GLU A 326 -2.44 5.48 15.96
C GLU A 326 -2.48 6.63 14.94
N LEU A 327 -3.68 7.19 14.69
CA LEU A 327 -3.82 8.40 13.87
C LEU A 327 -3.10 9.60 14.48
N THR A 328 -3.22 9.82 15.79
CA THR A 328 -2.53 10.90 16.50
C THR A 328 -1.02 10.73 16.43
N ASP A 329 -0.51 9.53 16.73
CA ASP A 329 0.94 9.23 16.68
C ASP A 329 1.51 9.47 15.26
N ALA A 330 0.81 8.98 14.23
CA ALA A 330 1.22 9.17 12.86
C ALA A 330 1.18 10.65 12.43
N TRP A 331 0.20 11.41 12.92
CA TRP A 331 0.09 12.86 12.67
C TRP A 331 1.22 13.63 13.34
N GLU A 332 1.50 13.35 14.61
CA GLU A 332 2.57 14.00 15.38
C GLU A 332 3.93 13.75 14.76
N GLU A 333 4.23 12.50 14.37
CA GLU A 333 5.48 12.20 13.67
C GLU A 333 5.61 13.00 12.36
N ALA A 334 4.53 13.09 11.56
CA ALA A 334 4.53 13.89 10.34
C ALA A 334 4.73 15.39 10.62
N TRP A 335 4.13 15.90 11.69
CA TRP A 335 4.25 17.29 12.12
C TRP A 335 5.68 17.66 12.57
N GLU A 336 6.36 16.74 13.24
CA GLU A 336 7.72 16.93 13.76
C GLU A 336 8.82 16.85 12.69
N ARG A 337 8.53 16.29 11.51
CA ARG A 337 9.49 16.13 10.40
C ARG A 337 9.92 17.44 9.71
N GLY A 338 9.33 18.59 10.07
CA GLY A 338 9.80 19.93 9.68
C GLY A 338 8.80 20.78 8.89
N ASP A 339 9.20 22.00 8.55
CA ASP A 339 8.26 23.02 8.07
C ASP A 339 7.58 22.67 6.75
N ALA A 340 8.29 22.03 5.81
CA ALA A 340 7.71 21.57 4.55
C ALA A 340 6.61 20.49 4.74
N TRP A 341 6.63 19.76 5.86
CA TRP A 341 5.58 18.81 6.23
C TRP A 341 4.40 19.53 6.85
N LYS A 342 4.65 20.44 7.80
CA LYS A 342 3.62 21.29 8.42
C LYS A 342 2.83 22.08 7.37
N GLU A 343 3.51 22.68 6.40
CA GLU A 343 2.87 23.36 5.27
C GLU A 343 2.01 22.41 4.44
N GLY A 344 2.50 21.19 4.16
CA GLY A 344 1.74 20.17 3.44
C GLY A 344 0.46 19.76 4.18
N ILE A 345 0.56 19.60 5.51
CA ILE A 345 -0.56 19.28 6.39
C ILE A 345 -1.59 20.42 6.40
N VAL A 346 -1.17 21.65 6.65
CA VAL A 346 -2.07 22.83 6.72
C VAL A 346 -2.77 23.07 5.37
N ASN A 347 -2.01 23.03 4.27
CA ASN A 347 -2.57 23.23 2.92
C ASN A 347 -3.49 22.08 2.48
N GLY A 348 -3.22 20.84 2.91
CA GLY A 348 -4.11 19.72 2.69
C GLY A 348 -5.40 19.85 3.51
N LEU A 349 -5.26 20.21 4.80
CA LEU A 349 -6.36 20.34 5.75
C LEU A 349 -7.38 21.40 5.32
N SER A 350 -6.92 22.55 4.79
CA SER A 350 -7.81 23.63 4.31
C SER A 350 -8.73 23.21 3.15
N ARG A 351 -8.38 22.14 2.42
CA ARG A 351 -9.14 21.59 1.29
C ARG A 351 -9.81 20.26 1.62
N LEU A 352 -9.61 19.72 2.82
CA LEU A 352 -10.11 18.42 3.22
C LEU A 352 -11.65 18.42 3.22
N PRO A 353 -12.31 17.38 2.68
CA PRO A 353 -13.74 17.20 2.83
C PRO A 353 -14.21 17.30 4.28
N LYS A 354 -15.41 17.85 4.49
CA LYS A 354 -15.96 18.14 5.82
C LYS A 354 -16.03 16.94 6.76
N ASN A 355 -16.24 15.73 6.24
CA ASN A 355 -16.23 14.51 7.05
C ASN A 355 -14.82 14.21 7.59
N GLY A 356 -13.78 14.41 6.77
CA GLY A 356 -12.39 14.28 7.20
C GLY A 356 -12.01 15.31 8.27
N VAL A 357 -12.44 16.57 8.11
CA VAL A 357 -12.19 17.61 9.14
C VAL A 357 -12.83 17.22 10.47
N LYS A 358 -14.10 16.81 10.46
CA LYS A 358 -14.81 16.34 11.66
C LYS A 358 -14.15 15.12 12.31
N ALA A 359 -13.65 14.19 11.49
CA ALA A 359 -12.92 13.04 12.00
C ALA A 359 -11.64 13.47 12.71
N LEU A 360 -10.87 14.39 12.13
CA LEU A 360 -9.68 14.95 12.77
C LEU A 360 -10.02 15.74 14.04
N GLU A 361 -11.12 16.49 14.08
CA GLU A 361 -11.56 17.17 15.32
C GLU A 361 -11.85 16.16 16.44
N LYS A 362 -12.42 15.00 16.11
CA LYS A 362 -12.70 13.91 17.06
C LYS A 362 -11.43 13.14 17.46
N GLY A 363 -10.46 12.98 16.55
CA GLY A 363 -9.22 12.25 16.79
C GLY A 363 -8.12 13.07 17.49
N LEU A 364 -7.84 14.27 16.99
CA LEU A 364 -6.76 15.15 17.46
C LEU A 364 -7.23 16.22 18.46
N GLY A 365 -8.55 16.45 18.53
CA GLY A 365 -9.15 17.52 19.32
C GLY A 365 -9.53 18.75 18.47
N PRO A 366 -10.69 19.37 18.73
CA PRO A 366 -11.20 20.46 17.90
C PRO A 366 -10.32 21.72 17.96
N GLU A 367 -9.73 22.03 19.11
CA GLU A 367 -8.87 23.20 19.29
C GLU A 367 -7.61 23.13 18.43
N VAL A 368 -7.03 21.92 18.28
CA VAL A 368 -5.86 21.67 17.44
C VAL A 368 -6.23 21.93 15.97
N VAL A 369 -7.31 21.32 15.49
CA VAL A 369 -7.75 21.45 14.10
C VAL A 369 -8.14 22.90 13.76
N GLU A 370 -8.86 23.59 14.65
CA GLU A 370 -9.26 24.98 14.45
C GLU A 370 -8.04 25.92 14.42
N SER A 371 -7.05 25.69 15.29
CA SER A 371 -5.79 26.43 15.29
C SER A 371 -5.02 26.26 13.98
N LEU A 372 -5.00 25.05 13.42
CA LEU A 372 -4.34 24.76 12.15
C LEU A 372 -5.07 25.36 10.95
N LEU A 373 -6.41 25.38 10.95
CA LEU A 373 -7.22 25.99 9.88
C LEU A 373 -7.14 27.52 9.85
N LYS A 374 -6.71 28.15 10.95
CA LYS A 374 -6.48 29.60 11.05
C LYS A 374 -5.09 30.04 10.57
N ARG A 375 -4.16 29.10 10.40
CA ARG A 375 -2.83 29.33 9.82
C ARG A 375 -2.92 29.31 8.30
#